data_AF-A0A961BZ24-F1
#
_entry.id   AF-A0A961BZ24-F1
#
_cell.length_a   1.000
_cell.length_b   1.000
_cell.length_c   1.000
_cell.angle_alpha   90.00
_cell.angle_beta   90.00
_cell.angle_gamma   90.00
#
_symmetry.space_group_name_H-M   'P 1'
#
loop_
_entity.id
_entity.type
_entity.pdbx_description
1 polymer ?
#
loop_
_entity_poly.entity_id
_entity_poly.type
_entity_poly.pdbx_seq_one_letter_code
_entity_poly.pdbx_strand_id
1 'polypeptide(L)'
;YSWQRDADGILVATVIADAFCHSMVRSLVGAVLPVGEGRRDPGWARRVLLAGARDSGVVVMPPHGLCLEEVGYPPDAELARRAAAARRVRTLPERTQDPG
;
A
#
# COMPACT_ATOMS: atom_id res chain seq x y z
N TYR A 1 7.98 -4.82 5.40
CA TYR A 1 6.96 -5.85 5.12
C TYR A 1 7.42 -7.15 5.72
N SER A 2 6.68 -7.72 6.66
CA SER A 2 7.04 -8.96 7.34
C SER A 2 5.81 -9.84 7.54
N TRP A 3 6.05 -11.14 7.70
CA TRP A 3 5.05 -12.14 8.07
C TRP A 3 5.51 -12.87 9.32
N GLN A 4 4.56 -13.15 10.20
CA GLN A 4 4.76 -13.99 11.37
C GLN A 4 3.52 -14.84 11.60
N ARG A 5 3.72 -15.99 12.24
CA ARG A 5 2.62 -16.78 12.78
C ARG A 5 2.54 -16.47 14.26
N ASP A 6 1.38 -16.02 14.73
CA ASP A 6 1.17 -15.76 16.16
C ASP A 6 0.90 -17.06 16.95
N ALA A 7 0.67 -16.92 18.25
CA ALA A 7 0.44 -18.04 19.16
C ALA A 7 -0.84 -18.83 18.85
N ASP A 8 -1.85 -18.18 18.26
CA ASP A 8 -3.12 -18.79 17.86
C ASP A 8 -3.03 -19.43 16.47
N GLY A 9 -1.86 -19.34 15.82
CA GLY A 9 -1.60 -19.91 14.51
C GLY A 9 -2.04 -19.02 13.36
N ILE A 10 -2.41 -17.76 13.60
CA ILE A 10 -2.82 -16.81 12.57
C ILE A 10 -1.58 -16.24 11.87
N LEU A 11 -1.65 -16.12 10.54
CA LEU A 11 -0.62 -15.44 9.75
C LEU A 11 -0.88 -13.93 9.75
N VAL A 12 0.03 -13.18 10.37
CA VAL A 12 -0.06 -11.74 10.50
C VAL A 12 0.96 -11.08 9.56
N ALA A 13 0.48 -10.20 8.70
CA ALA A 13 1.30 -9.38 7.82
C ALA A 13 1.43 -7.96 8.36
N THR A 14 2.65 -7.48 8.54
CA THR A 14 2.91 -6.10 8.96
C THR A 14 3.48 -5.29 7.79
N VAL A 15 2.81 -4.19 7.44
CA VAL A 15 3.21 -3.27 6.36
C VAL A 15 3.41 -1.88 6.94
N ILE A 16 4.61 -1.32 6.75
CA ILE A 16 4.97 0.03 7.19
C ILE A 16 5.36 0.82 5.94
N ALA A 17 4.80 2.00 5.78
CA ALA A 17 5.11 2.92 4.69
C ALA A 17 4.79 4.36 5.11
N ASP A 18 5.39 5.34 4.42
CA ASP A 18 5.11 6.76 4.64
C ASP A 18 3.70 7.19 4.23
N ALA A 19 3.11 6.45 3.28
CA ALA A 19 1.75 6.61 2.80
C ALA A 19 1.29 5.33 2.10
N PHE A 20 -0.03 5.10 2.11
CA PHE A 20 -0.68 4.02 1.38
C PHE A 20 -1.66 4.59 0.35
N CYS A 21 -1.72 3.98 -0.84
CA CYS A 21 -2.80 4.25 -1.80
C CYS A 21 -4.08 3.53 -1.39
N HIS A 22 -5.21 3.94 -1.99
CA HIS A 22 -6.49 3.31 -1.74
C HIS A 22 -6.40 1.79 -1.99
N SER A 23 -6.81 1.01 -0.99
CA SER A 23 -6.78 -0.46 -0.99
C SER A 23 -5.39 -1.11 -1.14
N MET A 24 -4.29 -0.37 -1.03
CA MET A 24 -2.93 -0.88 -1.28
C MET A 24 -2.59 -2.14 -0.46
N VAL A 25 -2.78 -2.10 0.86
CA VAL A 25 -2.46 -3.24 1.73
C VAL A 25 -3.35 -4.45 1.41
N ARG A 26 -4.65 -4.22 1.19
CA ARG A 26 -5.62 -5.27 0.85
C ARG A 26 -5.32 -5.93 -0.49
N SER A 27 -4.89 -5.17 -1.50
CA SER A 27 -4.44 -5.69 -2.78
C SER A 27 -3.11 -6.44 -2.67
N LEU A 28 -2.19 -5.96 -1.84
CA LEU A 28 -0.91 -6.62 -1.61
C LEU A 28 -1.10 -8.01 -0.97
N VAL A 29 -1.97 -8.12 0.04
CA VAL A 29 -2.35 -9.42 0.62
C VAL A 29 -3.05 -10.30 -0.42
N GLY A 30 -3.93 -9.73 -1.24
CA GLY A 30 -4.59 -10.47 -2.31
C GLY A 30 -3.66 -10.98 -3.42
N ALA A 31 -2.49 -10.36 -3.60
CA ALA A 31 -1.48 -10.81 -4.55
C ALA A 31 -0.60 -11.94 -3.99
N VAL A 32 -0.33 -11.97 -2.68
CA VAL A 32 0.55 -12.98 -2.09
C VAL A 32 -0.19 -14.24 -1.62
N LEU A 33 -1.48 -14.14 -1.29
CA LEU A 33 -2.28 -15.29 -0.85
C LEU A 33 -2.32 -16.44 -1.88
N PRO A 34 -2.63 -16.21 -3.17
CA PRO A 34 -2.62 -17.29 -4.16
C PRO A 34 -1.25 -17.95 -4.34
N VAL A 35 -0.16 -17.22 -4.07
CA VAL A 35 1.20 -17.75 -4.10
C VAL A 35 1.44 -18.65 -2.88
N GLY A 36 1.06 -18.20 -1.68
CA GLY A 36 1.16 -18.99 -0.45
C GLY A 36 0.31 -20.27 -0.47
N GLU A 37 -0.81 -20.25 -1.18
CA GLU A 37 -1.69 -21.41 -1.38
C GLU A 37 -1.24 -22.31 -2.55
N GLY A 38 -0.17 -21.96 -3.27
CA GLY A 38 0.33 -22.71 -4.43
C GLY A 38 -0.53 -22.59 -5.70
N ARG A 39 -1.55 -21.72 -5.72
CA ARG A 39 -2.38 -21.44 -6.90
C ARG A 39 -1.67 -20.57 -7.95
N ARG A 40 -0.60 -19.87 -7.56
CA ARG A 40 0.27 -19.07 -8.44
C ARG A 40 1.73 -19.37 -8.13
N ASP A 41 2.59 -19.28 -9.14
CA ASP A 41 4.03 -19.45 -8.94
C ASP A 41 4.64 -18.29 -8.13
N PRO A 42 5.74 -18.52 -7.40
CA PRO A 42 6.42 -17.47 -6.61
C PRO A 42 6.82 -16.22 -7.42
N GLY A 43 7.06 -16.35 -8.72
CA GLY A 43 7.39 -15.22 -9.59
C GLY A 43 6.20 -14.35 -9.97
N TRP A 44 4.97 -14.81 -9.78
CA TRP A 44 3.76 -14.14 -10.25
C TRP A 44 3.57 -12.76 -9.61
N ALA A 45 3.67 -12.65 -8.28
CA ALA A 45 3.52 -11.37 -7.59
C ALA A 45 4.55 -10.32 -8.05
N ARG A 46 5.78 -10.75 -8.39
CA ARG A 46 6.80 -9.87 -8.98
C ARG A 46 6.39 -9.39 -10.37
N ARG A 47 5.82 -10.26 -11.21
CA ARG A 47 5.34 -9.87 -12.55
C ARG A 47 4.19 -8.87 -12.47
N VAL A 48 3.24 -9.09 -11.56
CA VAL A 48 2.15 -8.13 -11.28
C VAL A 48 2.71 -6.76 -10.89
N LEU A 49 3.66 -6.72 -9.96
CA LEU A 49 4.28 -5.47 -9.51
C LEU A 49 4.97 -4.73 -10.67
N LEU A 50 5.72 -5.45 -11.50
CA LEU A 50 6.48 -4.87 -12.62
C LEU A 50 5.59 -4.43 -13.78
N ALA A 51 4.43 -5.04 -13.97
CA ALA A 51 3.49 -4.66 -15.02
C ALA A 51 2.95 -3.22 -14.83
N GLY A 52 2.95 -2.70 -13.60
CA GLY A 52 2.53 -1.33 -13.31
C GLY A 52 1.06 -1.03 -13.63
N ALA A 53 0.25 -2.06 -13.85
CA ALA A 53 -1.15 -1.97 -14.24
C ALA A 53 -2.01 -2.87 -13.34
N ARG A 54 -3.34 -2.68 -13.40
CA ARG A 54 -4.27 -3.54 -12.67
C ARG A 54 -4.25 -4.95 -13.26
N ASP A 55 -3.96 -5.95 -12.43
CA ASP A 55 -4.02 -7.36 -12.79
C ASP A 55 -5.34 -7.97 -12.26
N SER A 56 -6.10 -8.62 -13.15
CA SER A 56 -7.40 -9.22 -12.80
C SER A 56 -7.29 -10.44 -11.88
N GLY A 57 -6.11 -11.03 -11.76
CA GLY A 57 -5.79 -12.08 -10.81
C GLY A 57 -5.57 -11.58 -9.39
N VAL A 58 -5.43 -10.27 -9.16
CA VAL A 58 -5.30 -9.69 -7.83
C VAL A 58 -6.68 -9.32 -7.29
N VAL A 59 -7.10 -10.01 -6.23
CA VAL A 59 -8.34 -9.71 -5.52
C VAL A 59 -8.07 -8.67 -4.43
N VAL A 60 -8.93 -7.66 -4.30
CA VAL A 60 -8.89 -6.76 -3.14
C VAL A 60 -9.52 -7.50 -1.95
N MET A 61 -8.70 -7.95 -1.01
CA MET A 61 -9.17 -8.73 0.15
C MET A 61 -10.23 -7.97 0.97
N PRO A 62 -11.14 -8.63 1.69
CA PRO A 62 -12.09 -7.95 2.59
C PRO A 62 -11.39 -7.04 3.63
N PRO A 63 -12.06 -5.96 4.11
CA PRO A 63 -11.42 -4.98 4.99
C PRO A 63 -11.28 -5.44 6.45
N HIS A 64 -12.09 -6.40 6.91
CA HIS A 64 -12.16 -6.79 8.33
C HIS A 64 -10.88 -7.43 8.88
N GLY A 65 -9.96 -7.88 8.02
CA GLY A 65 -8.65 -8.41 8.41
C GLY A 65 -7.53 -7.36 8.45
N LEU A 66 -7.84 -6.08 8.23
CA LEU A 66 -6.86 -4.99 8.24
C LEU A 66 -7.14 -4.03 9.40
N CYS A 67 -6.16 -3.90 10.29
CA CYS A 67 -6.12 -2.91 11.37
C CYS A 67 -4.97 -1.91 11.15
N LEU A 68 -5.15 -0.68 11.66
CA LEU A 68 -4.05 0.27 11.81
C LEU A 68 -3.43 0.04 13.18
N GLU A 69 -2.18 -0.42 13.20
CA GLU A 69 -1.44 -0.70 14.45
C GLU A 69 -0.80 0.55 15.05
N GLU A 70 -0.06 1.31 14.25
CA GLU A 70 0.73 2.44 14.74
C GLU A 70 0.79 3.57 13.71
N VAL A 71 0.91 4.80 14.21
CA VAL A 71 1.31 5.97 13.43
C VAL A 71 2.57 6.57 14.07
N GLY A 72 3.70 6.48 13.38
CA GLY A 72 4.96 7.05 13.84
C GLY A 72 5.02 8.56 13.65
N TYR A 73 5.35 9.27 14.73
CA TYR A 73 5.61 10.72 14.71
C TYR A 73 7.10 10.97 14.96
N PRO A 74 7.77 11.80 14.14
CA PRO A 74 9.15 12.20 14.41
C PRO A 74 9.21 13.16 15.61
N PRO A 75 10.41 13.46 16.14
CA PRO A 75 10.58 14.45 17.20
C PRO A 75 9.97 15.82 16.82
N ASP A 76 9.52 16.59 17.82
CA ASP A 76 8.80 17.85 17.64
C ASP A 76 9.50 18.83 16.69
N ALA A 77 10.83 18.93 16.78
CA ALA A 77 11.64 19.79 15.90
C ALA A 77 11.52 19.44 14.41
N GLU A 78 11.14 18.21 14.08
CA GLU A 78 10.99 17.72 12.71
C GLU A 78 9.53 17.60 12.25
N LEU A 79 8.57 17.75 13.17
CA LEU A 79 7.16 17.51 12.90
C LEU A 79 6.62 18.41 11.79
N ALA A 80 6.96 19.70 11.82
CA ALA A 80 6.54 20.67 10.80
C ALA A 80 7.05 20.29 9.40
N ARG A 81 8.31 19.83 9.31
CA ARG A 81 8.92 19.36 8.06
C ARG A 81 8.22 18.11 7.55
N ARG A 82 7.93 17.13 8.41
CA ARG A 82 7.21 15.91 8.04
C ARG A 82 5.79 16.22 7.55
N ALA A 83 5.11 17.17 8.19
CA ALA A 83 3.78 17.61 7.79
C ALA A 83 3.78 18.35 6.43
N ALA A 84 4.85 19.08 6.10
CA ALA A 84 5.01 19.67 4.77
C ALA A 84 5.21 18.58 3.70
N ALA A 85 6.11 17.62 3.95
CA ALA A 85 6.40 16.52 3.02
C ALA A 85 5.20 15.59 2.78
N ALA A 86 4.34 15.37 3.79
CA ALA A 86 3.17 14.50 3.68
C ALA A 86 2.00 15.11 2.89
N ARG A 87 2.00 16.43 2.64
CA ARG A 87 0.88 17.11 2.00
C ARG A 87 0.82 16.80 0.50
N ARG A 88 -0.30 16.25 0.04
CA ARG A 88 -0.68 16.26 -1.38
C ARG A 88 -1.18 17.65 -1.76
N VAL A 89 -0.30 18.51 -2.26
CA VAL A 89 -0.68 19.79 -2.85
C VAL A 89 -1.17 19.54 -4.28
N ARG A 90 -2.46 19.72 -4.53
CA ARG A 90 -2.98 19.81 -5.90
C ARG A 90 -2.74 21.23 -6.39
N THR A 91 -1.89 21.40 -7.40
CA THR A 91 -1.76 22.67 -8.12
C THR A 91 -2.81 22.72 -9.23
N LEU A 92 -3.48 23.87 -9.37
CA LEU A 92 -4.33 24.11 -10.53
C LEU A 92 -3.41 24.34 -11.74
N PRO A 93 -3.71 23.78 -12.92
CA PRO A 93 -2.97 24.12 -14.13
C PRO A 93 -3.15 25.62 -14.40
N GLU A 94 -2.07 26.30 -14.79
CA GLU A 94 -2.13 27.70 -15.21
C GLU A 94 -3.14 27.82 -16.36
N ARG A 95 -4.06 28.79 -16.26
CA ARG A 95 -4.98 29.10 -17.35
C ARG A 95 -4.15 29.54 -18.56
N THR A 96 -3.94 28.65 -19.52
CA THR A 96 -3.50 29.03 -20.86
C THR A 96 -4.49 30.08 -21.38
N GLN A 97 -4.02 31.32 -21.53
CA GLN A 97 -4.77 32.34 -22.24
C GLN A 97 -4.84 31.93 -23.70
N ASP A 98 -6.06 31.66 -24.18
CA ASP A 98 -6.37 31.40 -25.58
C ASP A 98 -6.21 32.72 -26.36
N PRO A 99 -5.32 32.82 -27.36
CA PRO A 99 -5.31 33.97 -28.23
C PRO A 99 -6.48 33.84 -29.20
N GLY A 100 -7.42 34.78 -29.10
CA GLY A 100 -8.62 34.85 -29.94
C GLY A 100 -8.37 35.19 -31.40
#